data_AF-A0A941WUX4-F1
#
_entry.id   AF-A0A941WUX4-F1
#
_cell.length_a   1.000
_cell.length_b   1.000
_cell.length_c   1.000
_cell.angle_alpha   90.00
_cell.angle_beta   90.00
_cell.angle_gamma   90.00
#
_symmetry.space_group_name_H-M   'P 1'
#
loop_
_entity.id
_entity.type
_entity.pdbx_description
1 polymer ?
#
loop_
_entity_poly.entity_id
_entity_poly.type
_entity_poly.pdbx_seq_one_letter_code
_entity_poly.pdbx_strand_id
1 'polypeptide(L)'
;MDIRERITQANQQAVACIIDSDPYWVDIRPAGECVEGLEDHMILHSGPPVDYDDMVMLHKRGMVSAMLFEGWAKDEKEAVEIIRSGEIRIDSALNHNTVGAGTGIITKSVAMNVI
;
A
#
# COMPACT_ATOMS: atom_id res chain seq x y z
N MET A 1 -6.72 -33.21 -20.66
CA MET A 1 -7.04 -32.62 -19.36
C MET A 1 -8.26 -31.74 -19.54
N ASP A 2 -9.35 -32.02 -18.84
CA ASP A 2 -10.55 -31.20 -18.89
C ASP A 2 -10.40 -29.91 -18.05
N ILE A 3 -11.39 -29.01 -18.10
CA ILE A 3 -11.33 -27.73 -17.37
C ILE A 3 -11.31 -27.95 -15.84
N ARG A 4 -12.02 -28.97 -15.34
CA ARG A 4 -12.09 -29.26 -13.91
C ARG A 4 -10.74 -29.77 -13.40
N GLU A 5 -10.08 -30.66 -14.14
CA GLU A 5 -8.76 -31.16 -13.83
C GLU A 5 -7.73 -30.02 -13.80
N ARG A 6 -7.80 -29.09 -14.77
CA ARG A 6 -6.96 -27.88 -14.79
C ARG A 6 -7.14 -27.00 -13.57
N ILE A 7 -8.38 -26.73 -13.17
CA ILE A 7 -8.68 -25.93 -11.98
C ILE A 7 -8.16 -26.64 -10.72
N THR A 8 -8.37 -27.96 -10.63
CA THR A 8 -7.94 -28.74 -9.47
C THR A 8 -6.43 -28.71 -9.32
N GLN A 9 -5.69 -28.90 -10.41
CA GLN A 9 -4.22 -28.85 -10.41
C GLN A 9 -3.71 -27.44 -10.03
N ALA A 10 -4.29 -26.38 -10.59
CA ALA A 10 -3.91 -25.01 -10.26
C ALA A 10 -4.17 -24.67 -8.79
N ASN A 11 -5.31 -25.10 -8.24
CA ASN A 11 -5.65 -24.89 -6.84
C ASN A 11 -4.70 -25.65 -5.91
N GLN A 12 -4.34 -26.89 -6.25
CA GLN A 12 -3.35 -27.67 -5.50
C GLN A 12 -2.00 -26.94 -5.44
N GLN A 13 -1.54 -26.41 -6.57
CA GLN A 13 -0.30 -25.64 -6.62
C GLN A 13 -0.39 -24.36 -5.78
N ALA A 14 -1.47 -23.59 -5.91
CA ALA A 14 -1.65 -22.35 -5.16
C ALA A 14 -1.69 -22.57 -3.64
N VAL A 15 -2.41 -23.61 -3.20
CA VAL A 15 -2.47 -23.99 -1.78
C VAL A 15 -1.12 -24.46 -1.26
N ALA A 16 -0.38 -25.27 -2.03
CA ALA A 16 0.96 -25.69 -1.67
C ALA A 16 1.89 -24.47 -1.48
N CYS A 17 1.86 -23.50 -2.39
CA CYS A 17 2.62 -22.26 -2.23
C CYS A 17 2.29 -21.51 -0.92
N ILE A 18 1.01 -21.46 -0.51
CA ILE A 18 0.61 -20.79 0.74
C ILE A 18 1.05 -21.59 1.97
N ILE A 19 0.86 -22.91 1.97
CA ILE A 19 1.16 -23.78 3.11
C ILE A 19 2.67 -23.94 3.32
N ASP A 20 3.42 -24.11 2.22
CA ASP A 20 4.86 -24.39 2.25
C ASP A 20 5.70 -23.11 2.34
N SER A 21 5.08 -21.92 2.40
CA SER A 21 5.78 -20.65 2.63
C SER A 21 6.34 -20.59 4.04
N ASP A 22 7.62 -20.19 4.17
CA ASP A 22 8.32 -20.00 5.45
C ASP A 22 8.90 -18.58 5.54
N PRO A 23 8.04 -17.55 5.73
CA PRO A 23 8.47 -16.15 5.74
C PRO A 23 9.25 -15.81 7.02
N TYR A 24 10.34 -15.06 6.88
CA TYR A 24 11.21 -14.66 8.00
C TYR A 24 11.55 -13.18 7.92
N TRP A 25 11.56 -12.51 9.07
CA TRP A 25 11.94 -11.10 9.14
C TRP A 25 13.44 -10.95 8.89
N VAL A 26 13.81 -10.19 7.86
CA VAL A 26 15.21 -9.93 7.50
C VAL A 26 15.72 -8.54 7.85
N ASP A 27 14.86 -7.51 7.84
CA ASP A 27 15.30 -6.13 8.06
C ASP A 27 14.15 -5.16 8.42
N ILE A 28 14.51 -3.94 8.83
CA ILE A 28 13.60 -2.79 8.88
C ILE A 28 14.17 -1.70 7.98
N ARG A 29 13.39 -1.27 6.98
CA ARG A 29 13.82 -0.26 6.00
C ARG A 29 12.75 0.82 5.79
N PRO A 30 13.13 2.05 5.44
CA PRO A 30 12.18 3.00 4.89
C PRO A 30 11.49 2.41 3.66
N ALA A 31 10.18 2.65 3.51
CA ALA A 31 9.38 2.07 2.44
C ALA A 31 9.94 2.40 1.05
N GLY A 32 10.48 3.62 0.85
CA GLY A 32 11.08 4.03 -0.41
C GLY A 32 12.35 3.25 -0.80
N GLU A 33 12.95 2.50 0.13
CA GLU A 33 14.10 1.63 -0.15
C GLU A 33 13.69 0.18 -0.46
N CYS A 34 12.49 -0.25 -0.05
CA CYS A 34 12.10 -1.67 -0.09
C CYS A 34 10.75 -1.98 -0.78
N VAL A 35 9.93 -0.97 -1.08
CA VAL A 35 8.64 -1.15 -1.78
C VAL A 35 8.83 -0.79 -3.25
N GLU A 36 8.77 -1.80 -4.12
CA GLU A 36 8.93 -1.61 -5.57
C GLU A 36 7.81 -0.70 -6.13
N GLY A 37 8.20 0.28 -6.93
CA GLY A 37 7.28 1.22 -7.56
C GLY A 37 6.72 2.30 -6.61
N LEU A 38 7.16 2.37 -5.35
CA LEU A 38 6.83 3.49 -4.47
C LEU A 38 7.68 4.71 -4.85
N GLU A 39 7.04 5.69 -5.49
CA GLU A 39 7.66 6.92 -5.96
C GLU A 39 7.64 8.03 -4.89
N ASP A 40 8.37 9.12 -5.12
CA ASP A 40 8.20 10.33 -4.33
C ASP A 40 6.82 10.96 -4.59
N HIS A 41 6.23 11.64 -3.60
CA HIS A 41 4.88 12.19 -3.69
C HIS A 41 3.80 11.14 -4.03
N MET A 42 3.98 9.92 -3.52
CA MET A 42 3.02 8.82 -3.60
C MET A 42 2.62 8.35 -2.20
N ILE A 43 1.32 8.10 -2.01
CA ILE A 43 0.76 7.55 -0.78
C ILE A 43 0.03 6.25 -1.11
N LEU A 44 0.47 5.14 -0.51
CA LEU A 44 -0.28 3.89 -0.57
C LEU A 44 -1.30 3.82 0.57
N HIS A 45 -2.39 3.10 0.35
CA HIS A 45 -3.40 2.84 1.38
C HIS A 45 -3.85 1.37 1.39
N SER A 46 -4.56 0.97 2.45
CA SER A 46 -5.17 -0.36 2.55
C SER A 46 -6.42 -0.50 1.69
N GLY A 47 -6.67 -1.73 1.20
CA GLY A 47 -7.85 -2.04 0.39
C GLY A 47 -7.64 -1.79 -1.11
N PRO A 48 -8.68 -2.02 -1.95
CA PRO A 48 -8.60 -1.80 -3.41
C PRO A 48 -8.47 -0.30 -3.72
N PRO A 49 -8.01 0.08 -4.94
CA PRO A 49 -7.89 1.48 -5.34
C PRO A 49 -9.18 2.28 -5.10
N VAL A 50 -9.04 3.46 -4.49
CA VAL A 50 -10.15 4.38 -4.24
C VAL A 50 -9.66 5.82 -4.31
N ASP A 51 -10.45 6.68 -4.97
CA ASP A 51 -10.14 8.10 -5.06
C ASP A 51 -10.30 8.79 -3.69
N TYR A 52 -9.50 9.84 -3.45
CA TYR A 52 -9.49 10.54 -2.16
C TYR A 52 -10.89 11.02 -1.72
N ASP A 53 -11.72 11.52 -2.63
CA ASP A 53 -13.04 12.04 -2.27
C ASP A 53 -14.04 10.93 -1.87
N ASP A 54 -13.83 9.70 -2.34
CA ASP A 54 -14.62 8.51 -1.99
C ASP A 54 -14.11 7.78 -0.76
N MET A 55 -12.91 8.11 -0.28
CA MET A 55 -12.37 7.56 0.96
C MET A 55 -13.24 7.91 2.17
N VAL A 56 -13.35 6.95 3.09
CA VAL A 56 -13.92 7.18 4.42
C VAL A 56 -13.03 8.15 5.22
N MET A 57 -13.63 8.80 6.23
CA MET A 57 -12.95 9.83 7.02
C MET A 57 -11.63 9.40 7.63
N LEU A 58 -11.50 8.13 8.02
CA LEU A 58 -10.28 7.61 8.62
C LEU A 58 -9.13 7.56 7.61
N HIS A 59 -9.39 7.05 6.40
CA HIS A 59 -8.43 7.09 5.29
C HIS A 59 -8.05 8.51 4.93
N LYS A 60 -9.03 9.42 4.78
CA LYS A 60 -8.77 10.85 4.48
C LYS A 60 -7.82 11.49 5.48
N ARG A 61 -8.06 11.28 6.78
CA ARG A 61 -7.15 11.73 7.85
C ARG A 61 -5.77 11.11 7.75
N GLY A 62 -5.70 9.83 7.38
CA GLY A 62 -4.45 9.14 7.11
C GLY A 62 -3.63 9.79 6.00
N MET A 63 -4.26 10.12 4.87
CA MET A 63 -3.59 10.82 3.75
C MET A 63 -3.04 12.18 4.18
N VAL A 64 -3.85 12.98 4.90
CA VAL A 64 -3.42 14.29 5.42
C VAL A 64 -2.24 14.14 6.39
N SER A 65 -2.30 13.19 7.31
CA SER A 65 -1.18 12.92 8.23
C SER A 65 0.09 12.51 7.48
N ALA A 66 -0.01 11.74 6.41
CA ALA A 66 1.13 11.40 5.55
C ALA A 66 1.74 12.62 4.88
N MET A 67 0.93 13.52 4.33
CA MET A 67 1.39 14.78 3.75
C MET A 67 2.21 15.62 4.74
N LEU A 68 1.75 15.69 5.98
CA LEU A 68 2.44 16.43 7.05
C LEU A 68 3.69 15.69 7.51
N PHE A 69 3.64 14.36 7.62
CA PHE A 69 4.76 13.52 8.02
C PHE A 69 5.94 13.63 7.05
N GLU A 70 5.68 13.60 5.75
CA GLU A 70 6.71 13.77 4.71
C GLU A 70 7.11 15.23 4.47
N GLY A 71 6.41 16.19 5.09
CA GLY A 71 6.63 17.62 4.89
C GLY A 71 6.21 18.13 3.51
N TRP A 72 5.34 17.41 2.80
CA TRP A 72 4.77 17.82 1.52
C TRP A 72 3.73 18.94 1.65
N ALA A 73 3.21 19.17 2.86
CA ALA A 73 2.34 20.28 3.19
C ALA A 73 2.69 20.88 4.55
N LYS A 74 2.40 22.17 4.74
CA LYS A 74 2.64 22.91 5.99
C LYS A 74 1.51 22.73 7.00
N ASP A 75 0.29 22.51 6.52
CA ASP A 75 -0.90 22.33 7.34
C ASP A 75 -1.95 21.43 6.65
N GLU A 76 -3.00 21.06 7.40
CA GLU A 76 -4.04 20.17 6.89
C GLU A 76 -4.80 20.74 5.69
N LYS A 77 -4.94 22.07 5.61
CA LYS A 77 -5.68 22.71 4.50
C LYS A 77 -4.88 22.59 3.22
N GLU A 78 -3.60 22.94 3.26
CA GLU A 78 -2.68 22.79 2.13
C GLU A 78 -2.57 21.32 1.69
N ALA A 79 -2.50 20.38 2.64
CA ALA A 79 -2.47 18.95 2.35
C ALA A 79 -3.68 18.49 1.53
N VAL A 80 -4.89 18.91 1.91
CA VAL A 80 -6.12 18.57 1.17
C VAL A 80 -6.15 19.23 -0.21
N GLU A 81 -5.67 20.46 -0.34
CA GLU A 81 -5.58 21.16 -1.63
C GLU A 81 -4.63 20.44 -2.60
N ILE A 82 -3.43 20.03 -2.14
CA ILE A 82 -2.45 19.29 -2.95
C ILE A 82 -2.95 17.87 -3.29
N ILE A 83 -3.57 17.16 -2.35
CA ILE A 83 -4.16 15.85 -2.65
C ILE A 83 -5.22 15.97 -3.76
N ARG A 84 -6.08 16.99 -3.68
CA ARG A 84 -7.15 17.22 -4.67
C ARG A 84 -6.67 17.81 -5.98
N SER A 85 -5.49 18.45 -6.04
CA SER A 85 -4.90 18.91 -7.30
C SER A 85 -4.42 17.74 -8.17
N GLY A 86 -4.26 16.55 -7.59
CA GLY A 86 -3.74 15.37 -8.26
C GLY A 86 -2.21 15.32 -8.28
N GLU A 87 -1.53 16.21 -7.55
CA GLU A 87 -0.07 16.20 -7.40
C GLU A 87 0.43 15.00 -6.58
N ILE A 88 -0.44 14.38 -5.78
CA ILE A 88 -0.15 13.17 -5.00
C ILE A 88 -0.74 11.95 -5.69
N ARG A 89 0.12 10.99 -6.00
CA ARG A 89 -0.33 9.69 -6.51
C ARG A 89 -0.87 8.85 -5.36
N ILE A 90 -2.06 8.30 -5.54
CA ILE A 90 -2.73 7.43 -4.57
C ILE A 90 -2.88 6.05 -5.19
N ASP A 91 -2.46 5.00 -4.49
CA ASP A 91 -2.62 3.63 -4.97
C ASP A 91 -2.83 2.64 -3.81
N SER A 92 -3.29 1.44 -4.15
CA SER A 92 -3.43 0.33 -3.21
C SER A 92 -2.07 -0.25 -2.87
N ALA A 93 -1.80 -0.44 -1.57
CA ALA A 93 -0.62 -1.18 -1.10
C ALA A 93 -0.51 -2.60 -1.75
N LEU A 94 -1.64 -3.24 -2.04
CA LEU A 94 -1.68 -4.58 -2.64
C LEU A 94 -1.11 -4.61 -4.07
N ASN A 95 -1.15 -3.49 -4.80
CA ASN A 95 -0.54 -3.38 -6.13
C ASN A 95 1.00 -3.33 -6.06
N HIS A 96 1.56 -3.13 -4.87
CA HIS A 96 2.99 -2.98 -4.60
C HIS A 96 3.56 -4.11 -3.71
N ASN A 97 2.91 -5.28 -3.71
CA ASN A 97 3.32 -6.43 -2.89
C ASN A 97 3.52 -6.10 -1.40
N THR A 98 2.76 -5.14 -0.87
CA THR A 98 2.83 -4.74 0.53
C THR A 98 1.44 -4.58 1.13
N VAL A 99 1.36 -4.50 2.45
CA VAL A 99 0.11 -4.37 3.20
C VAL A 99 0.30 -3.43 4.38
N GLY A 100 -0.75 -2.68 4.72
CA GLY A 100 -0.76 -1.81 5.88
C GLY A 100 -1.98 -2.07 6.76
N ALA A 101 -1.77 -2.11 8.08
CA ALA A 101 -2.85 -2.32 9.04
C ALA A 101 -3.75 -1.08 9.16
N GLY A 102 -5.04 -1.29 9.41
CA GLY A 102 -6.02 -0.19 9.52
C GLY A 102 -6.19 0.56 8.19
N THR A 103 -5.85 1.84 8.17
CA THR A 103 -5.85 2.65 6.93
C THR A 103 -4.68 2.32 6.00
N GLY A 104 -3.64 1.67 6.52
CA GLY A 104 -2.48 1.21 5.76
C GLY A 104 -1.76 2.29 4.97
N ILE A 105 -1.63 3.48 5.56
CA ILE A 105 -0.96 4.62 4.94
C ILE A 105 0.54 4.37 4.91
N ILE A 106 1.12 4.35 3.70
CA ILE A 106 2.56 4.14 3.50
C ILE A 106 3.08 5.21 2.56
N THR A 107 4.12 5.91 3.00
CA THR A 107 4.91 6.85 2.22
C THR A 107 6.38 6.47 2.33
N LYS A 108 7.24 7.05 1.48
CA LYS A 108 8.65 6.66 1.35
C LYS A 108 9.42 6.59 2.67
N SER A 109 9.10 7.43 3.65
CA SER A 109 9.82 7.52 4.93
C SER A 109 9.25 6.60 6.02
N VAL A 110 8.12 5.93 5.78
CA VAL A 110 7.53 4.96 6.75
C VAL A 110 8.46 3.76 6.89
N ALA A 111 8.77 3.37 8.13
CA ALA A 111 9.57 2.16 8.40
C ALA A 111 8.72 0.90 8.16
N MET A 112 9.27 -0.03 7.38
CA MET A 112 8.64 -1.28 6.97
C MET A 112 9.45 -2.47 7.49
N ASN A 113 8.75 -3.51 7.93
CA ASN A 113 9.36 -4.82 8.13
C ASN A 113 9.58 -5.46 6.75
N VAL A 114 10.80 -5.87 6.45
CA VAL A 114 11.13 -6.65 5.26
C VAL A 114 11.08 -8.12 5.67
N ILE A 115 10.17 -8.87 5.05
CA ILE A 115 9.87 -10.29 5.31
C ILE A 115 10.10 -11.07 4.03
#